data_AF-G3NSA5-F1
#
_entry.id   AF-G3NSA5-F1
#
_cell.length_a   1.000
_cell.length_b   1.000
_cell.length_c   1.000
_cell.angle_alpha   90.00
_cell.angle_beta   90.00
_cell.angle_gamma   90.00
#
_symmetry.space_group_name_H-M   'P 1'
#
loop_
_entity.id
_entity.type
_entity.pdbx_description
1 polymer ?
#
loop_
_entity_poly.entity_id
_entity_poly.type
_entity_poly.pdbx_seq_one_letter_code
_entity_poly.pdbx_strand_id
1 'polypeptide(L)'
;VTSGTSDSESSSYLSLLLQPVFVRSAGQEEILLTYQPVMQQEVNYTRPVIVLGPMKDRINDDLISEFPDKFGSCVPHTTRPRRDYEVDGRDYHFMSSREFMEQEIQEHKFIEAGQYNNHLYGTSIQSVKEVAEKGKHCILDVSGNAIKRLQLASLHPIAVFIRPRNVDNILEMNKRLSEEQARKTFDRAVKLEQEFTEFFSAIVHGSTLEEVYSQVKQIVEEQSGPYIWVPTKERL
;
A
#
# COMPACT_ATOMS: atom_id res chain seq x y z
N VAL A 1 -31.05 40.86 -18.84
CA VAL A 1 -29.92 40.22 -19.57
C VAL A 1 -28.74 41.15 -19.33
N THR A 2 -27.82 40.89 -18.41
CA THR A 2 -26.95 39.71 -18.31
C THR A 2 -26.63 39.36 -16.86
N SER A 3 -26.63 38.05 -16.61
CA SER A 3 -26.13 37.36 -15.42
C SER A 3 -24.61 37.49 -15.32
N GLY A 4 -24.11 37.98 -14.19
CA GLY A 4 -22.70 37.85 -13.80
C GLY A 4 -22.50 36.54 -13.07
N THR A 5 -21.84 35.60 -13.74
CA THR A 5 -21.34 34.35 -13.15
C THR A 5 -20.27 34.66 -12.12
N SER A 6 -20.46 34.19 -10.90
CA SER A 6 -19.42 34.13 -9.87
C SER A 6 -18.51 32.94 -10.19
N ASP A 7 -17.44 33.19 -10.93
CA ASP A 7 -16.34 32.23 -11.04
C ASP A 7 -15.56 32.23 -9.72
N SER A 8 -15.86 31.26 -8.87
CA SER A 8 -15.01 30.90 -7.75
C SER A 8 -13.80 30.15 -8.30
N GLU A 9 -12.73 30.87 -8.67
CA GLU A 9 -11.43 30.28 -8.92
C GLU A 9 -10.93 29.59 -7.64
N SER A 10 -11.12 28.28 -7.56
CA SER A 10 -10.41 27.45 -6.58
C SER A 10 -8.94 27.42 -6.98
N SER A 11 -8.14 28.32 -6.41
CA SER A 11 -6.69 28.32 -6.56
C SER A 11 -6.12 27.06 -5.91
N SER A 12 -5.93 25.99 -6.69
CA SER A 12 -5.19 24.81 -6.25
C SER A 12 -3.70 25.17 -6.15
N TYR A 13 -3.18 25.30 -4.93
CA TYR A 13 -1.76 25.54 -4.71
C TYR A 13 -0.96 24.30 -5.11
N LEU A 14 -0.27 24.36 -6.25
CA LEU A 14 0.78 23.41 -6.63
C LEU A 14 1.89 23.47 -5.59
N SER A 15 2.17 22.35 -4.95
CA SER A 15 3.25 22.19 -3.97
C SER A 15 4.25 21.16 -4.47
N LEU A 16 5.48 21.21 -3.95
CA LEU A 16 6.55 20.28 -4.32
C LEU A 16 6.86 19.38 -3.13
N LEU A 17 6.75 18.05 -3.31
CA LEU A 17 7.28 17.09 -2.35
C LEU A 17 8.66 16.62 -2.79
N LEU A 18 9.61 16.66 -1.86
CA LEU A 18 10.94 16.12 -2.09
C LEU A 18 10.84 14.60 -2.27
N GLN A 19 11.32 14.08 -3.40
CA GLN A 19 11.41 12.65 -3.65
C GLN A 19 12.86 12.26 -3.94
N PRO A 20 13.40 11.23 -3.27
CA PRO A 20 14.69 10.66 -3.65
C PRO A 20 14.52 9.87 -4.95
N VAL A 21 15.26 10.24 -5.99
CA VAL A 21 15.37 9.47 -7.23
C VAL A 21 16.77 8.86 -7.31
N PHE A 22 16.85 7.56 -7.52
CA PHE A 22 18.12 6.88 -7.72
C PHE A 22 18.51 6.94 -9.19
N VAL A 23 19.61 7.64 -9.50
CA VAL A 23 20.18 7.70 -10.85
C VAL A 23 21.43 6.85 -10.88
N ARG A 24 21.51 5.91 -11.83
CA ARG A 24 22.72 5.12 -12.07
C ARG A 24 23.56 5.79 -13.15
N SER A 25 24.72 6.31 -12.74
CA SER A 25 25.78 6.74 -13.66
C SER A 25 27.08 6.01 -13.31
N ALA A 26 27.69 5.37 -14.31
CA ALA A 26 29.05 4.81 -14.23
C ALA A 26 29.37 3.94 -12.98
N GLY A 27 28.42 3.14 -12.50
CA GLY A 27 28.64 2.21 -11.37
C GLY A 27 28.59 2.84 -9.97
N GLN A 28 28.24 4.14 -9.87
CA GLN A 28 27.87 4.79 -8.62
C GLN A 28 26.35 5.02 -8.59
N GLU A 29 25.71 4.68 -7.46
CA GLU A 29 24.33 5.08 -7.18
C GLU A 29 24.34 6.48 -6.60
N GLU A 30 23.92 7.48 -7.39
CA GLU A 30 23.68 8.84 -6.89
C GLU A 30 22.21 8.98 -6.50
N ILE A 31 21.98 9.49 -5.28
CA ILE A 31 20.65 9.93 -4.83
C ILE A 31 20.47 11.35 -5.33
N LEU A 32 19.65 11.52 -6.36
CA LEU A 32 19.27 12.82 -6.87
C LEU A 32 17.96 13.23 -6.18
N LEU A 33 18.02 14.32 -5.41
CA LEU A 33 16.83 14.91 -4.80
C LEU A 33 16.06 15.66 -5.89
N THR A 34 14.95 15.09 -6.33
CA THR A 34 14.02 15.76 -7.23
C THR A 34 12.78 16.17 -6.46
N TYR A 35 11.95 16.97 -7.10
CA TYR A 35 10.67 17.38 -6.56
C TYR A 35 9.56 16.77 -7.41
N GLN A 36 8.49 16.30 -6.76
CA GLN A 36 7.27 15.90 -7.44
C GLN A 36 6.20 16.96 -7.21
N PRO A 37 5.60 17.51 -8.28
CA PRO A 37 4.43 18.36 -8.17
C PRO A 37 3.25 17.60 -7.56
N VAL A 38 2.72 18.11 -6.45
CA VAL A 38 1.54 17.58 -5.78
C VAL A 38 0.49 18.66 -5.60
N MET A 39 -0.75 18.22 -5.47
CA MET A 39 -1.86 19.05 -5.06
C MET A 39 -2.50 18.48 -3.81
N GLN A 40 -3.08 19.35 -2.99
CA GLN A 40 -3.89 18.92 -1.87
C GLN A 40 -5.29 18.53 -2.36
N GLN A 41 -5.75 17.36 -1.95
CA GLN A 41 -7.06 16.82 -2.30
C GLN A 41 -7.81 16.42 -1.02
N GLU A 42 -9.08 16.81 -0.92
CA GLU A 42 -9.98 16.32 0.12
C GLU A 42 -10.46 14.89 -0.22
N VAL A 43 -10.44 14.00 0.77
CA VAL A 43 -10.92 12.62 0.66
C VAL A 43 -12.04 12.35 1.66
N ASN A 44 -13.04 11.60 1.22
CA ASN A 44 -14.22 11.20 2.00
C ASN A 44 -14.19 9.71 2.40
N TYR A 45 -13.00 9.11 2.43
CA TYR A 45 -12.78 7.71 2.79
C TYR A 45 -11.53 7.58 3.67
N THR A 46 -11.47 6.53 4.48
CA THR A 46 -10.27 6.21 5.24
C THR A 46 -9.26 5.49 4.35
N ARG A 47 -8.04 6.04 4.21
CA ARG A 47 -7.04 5.53 3.26
C ARG A 47 -6.63 4.08 3.57
N PRO A 48 -6.49 3.20 2.56
CA PRO A 48 -5.86 1.88 2.76
C PRO A 48 -4.41 2.01 3.21
N VAL A 49 -3.88 1.01 3.90
CA VAL A 49 -2.48 0.99 4.38
C VAL A 49 -1.78 -0.23 3.79
N ILE A 50 -0.60 -0.01 3.20
CA ILE A 50 0.27 -1.06 2.67
C ILE A 50 1.62 -0.94 3.37
N VAL A 51 1.96 -1.93 4.20
CA VAL A 51 3.29 -2.04 4.81
C VAL A 51 4.12 -3.00 3.96
N LEU A 52 5.30 -2.56 3.53
CA LEU A 52 6.20 -3.32 2.68
C LEU A 52 7.56 -3.52 3.36
N GLY A 53 8.28 -4.57 2.98
CA GLY A 53 9.60 -4.88 3.51
C GLY A 53 9.59 -5.93 4.63
N PRO A 54 10.71 -6.12 5.34
CA PRO A 54 10.83 -7.08 6.44
C PRO A 54 9.83 -6.75 7.56
N MET A 55 9.38 -7.76 8.30
CA MET A 55 8.47 -7.63 9.43
C MET A 55 7.05 -7.10 9.12
N LYS A 56 6.71 -6.83 7.85
CA LYS A 56 5.38 -6.30 7.47
C LYS A 56 4.21 -7.11 8.06
N ASP A 57 4.31 -8.44 8.06
CA ASP A 57 3.21 -9.31 8.52
C ASP A 57 2.94 -9.09 10.01
N ARG A 58 4.02 -8.96 10.79
CA ARG A 58 3.93 -8.71 12.22
C ARG A 58 3.36 -7.32 12.51
N ILE A 59 3.78 -6.30 11.76
CA ILE A 59 3.26 -4.94 11.88
C ILE A 59 1.76 -4.92 11.54
N ASN A 60 1.34 -5.60 10.48
CA ASN A 60 -0.05 -5.71 10.06
C ASN A 60 -0.92 -6.34 11.17
N ASP A 61 -0.46 -7.47 11.73
CA ASP A 61 -1.15 -8.15 12.84
C ASP A 61 -1.26 -7.24 14.08
N ASP A 62 -0.18 -6.56 14.44
CA ASP A 62 -0.13 -5.67 15.61
C ASP A 62 -1.02 -4.42 15.42
N LEU A 63 -1.14 -3.86 14.21
CA LEU A 63 -2.07 -2.75 13.93
C LEU A 63 -3.54 -3.16 14.08
N ILE A 64 -3.91 -4.32 13.54
CA ILE A 64 -5.29 -4.82 13.59
C ILE A 64 -5.67 -5.22 15.03
N SER A 65 -4.77 -5.89 15.74
CA SER A 65 -5.03 -6.36 17.10
C SER A 65 -5.05 -5.26 18.15
N GLU A 66 -4.15 -4.25 18.04
CA GLU A 66 -4.09 -3.13 18.98
C GLU A 66 -5.22 -2.12 18.74
N PHE A 67 -5.65 -1.92 17.49
CA PHE A 67 -6.65 -0.91 17.13
C PHE A 67 -7.73 -1.45 16.17
N PRO A 68 -8.55 -2.42 16.61
CA PRO A 68 -9.57 -3.07 15.76
C PRO A 68 -10.66 -2.10 15.28
N ASP A 69 -10.85 -0.97 15.95
CA ASP A 69 -11.80 0.07 15.54
C ASP A 69 -11.25 0.96 14.43
N LYS A 70 -9.93 1.11 14.31
CA LYS A 70 -9.27 1.92 13.28
C LYS A 70 -8.83 1.11 12.07
N PHE A 71 -8.48 -0.16 12.24
CA PHE A 71 -7.94 -1.01 11.18
C PHE A 71 -8.82 -2.24 10.92
N GLY A 72 -8.76 -2.74 9.70
CA GLY A 72 -9.39 -4.00 9.34
C GLY A 72 -8.80 -4.57 8.06
N SER A 73 -9.05 -5.86 7.82
CA SER A 73 -8.74 -6.52 6.55
C SER A 73 -9.98 -6.58 5.68
N CYS A 74 -9.80 -6.42 4.37
CA CYS A 74 -10.87 -6.69 3.41
C CYS A 74 -11.00 -8.19 3.13
N VAL A 75 -12.18 -8.63 2.69
CA VAL A 75 -12.43 -10.03 2.32
C VAL A 75 -11.93 -10.27 0.88
N PRO A 76 -10.93 -11.16 0.68
CA PRO A 76 -10.42 -11.48 -0.66
C PRO A 76 -11.39 -12.41 -1.42
N HIS A 77 -11.18 -12.56 -2.72
CA HIS A 77 -11.95 -13.47 -3.58
C HIS A 77 -11.14 -14.72 -3.90
N THR A 78 -11.82 -15.84 -4.13
CA THR A 78 -11.19 -17.06 -4.62
C THR A 78 -12.10 -17.92 -5.49
N THR A 79 -11.53 -18.63 -6.47
CA THR A 79 -12.23 -19.70 -7.22
C THR A 79 -12.12 -21.06 -6.56
N ARG A 80 -11.43 -21.16 -5.42
CA ARG A 80 -11.36 -22.39 -4.64
C ARG A 80 -12.74 -22.72 -4.09
N PRO A 81 -13.18 -23.99 -4.13
CA PRO A 81 -14.39 -24.41 -3.42
C PRO A 81 -14.31 -24.07 -1.93
N ARG A 82 -15.41 -23.53 -1.39
CA ARG A 82 -15.58 -23.26 0.04
C ARG A 82 -15.48 -24.56 0.84
N ARG A 83 -14.73 -24.53 1.95
CA ARG A 83 -14.69 -25.63 2.93
C ARG A 83 -15.86 -25.54 3.90
N ASP A 84 -16.22 -26.65 4.54
CA ASP A 84 -17.40 -26.71 5.41
C ASP A 84 -17.40 -25.68 6.56
N TYR A 85 -16.22 -25.36 7.11
CA TYR A 85 -16.05 -24.40 8.21
C TYR A 85 -15.90 -22.94 7.76
N GLU A 86 -15.76 -22.69 6.46
CA GLU A 86 -15.60 -21.35 5.90
C GLU A 86 -16.97 -20.73 5.60
N VAL A 87 -17.07 -19.41 5.75
CA VAL A 87 -18.27 -18.62 5.52
C VAL A 87 -18.00 -17.65 4.38
N ASP A 88 -18.87 -17.69 3.37
CA ASP A 88 -18.82 -16.77 2.22
C ASP A 88 -19.06 -15.32 2.67
N GLY A 89 -18.25 -14.39 2.17
CA GLY A 89 -18.25 -13.00 2.59
C GLY A 89 -17.59 -12.73 3.95
N ARG A 90 -17.02 -13.75 4.61
CA ARG A 90 -16.18 -13.60 5.81
C ARG A 90 -14.75 -14.04 5.55
N ASP A 91 -14.58 -15.30 5.14
CA ASP A 91 -13.24 -15.86 4.90
C ASP A 91 -12.75 -15.51 3.48
N TYR A 92 -13.63 -15.71 2.49
CA TYR A 92 -13.45 -15.28 1.11
C TYR A 92 -14.82 -14.95 0.50
N HIS A 93 -14.82 -14.20 -0.60
CA HIS A 93 -15.87 -14.26 -1.60
C HIS A 93 -15.58 -15.44 -2.53
N PHE A 94 -16.39 -16.49 -2.42
CA PHE A 94 -16.22 -17.71 -3.20
C PHE A 94 -16.87 -17.55 -4.57
N MET A 95 -16.02 -17.39 -5.59
CA MET A 95 -16.43 -17.17 -6.98
C MET A 95 -17.05 -18.43 -7.56
N SER A 96 -18.21 -18.28 -8.22
CA SER A 96 -18.95 -19.38 -8.83
C SER A 96 -18.30 -19.93 -10.11
N SER A 97 -17.49 -19.13 -10.80
CA SER A 97 -16.80 -19.49 -12.05
C SER A 97 -15.39 -18.90 -12.08
N ARG A 98 -14.45 -19.70 -12.59
CA ARG A 98 -13.09 -19.26 -12.85
C ARG A 98 -13.05 -18.26 -13.99
N GLU A 99 -13.77 -18.54 -15.06
CA GLU A 99 -13.88 -17.72 -16.26
C GLU A 99 -14.42 -16.33 -15.91
N PHE A 100 -15.42 -16.27 -15.01
CA PHE A 100 -15.93 -15.01 -14.50
C PHE A 100 -14.85 -14.24 -13.73
N MET A 101 -14.13 -14.87 -12.81
CA MET A 101 -13.04 -14.19 -12.10
C MET A 101 -11.92 -13.72 -13.04
N GLU A 102 -11.58 -14.50 -14.08
CA GLU A 102 -10.60 -14.11 -15.10
C GLU A 102 -11.07 -12.89 -15.90
N GLN A 103 -12.37 -12.82 -16.25
CA GLN A 103 -12.96 -11.64 -16.88
C GLN A 103 -12.85 -10.42 -15.96
N GLU A 104 -13.23 -10.52 -14.69
CA GLU A 104 -13.16 -9.42 -13.73
C GLU A 104 -11.71 -8.92 -13.52
N ILE A 105 -10.72 -9.84 -13.57
CA ILE A 105 -9.29 -9.49 -13.55
C ILE A 105 -8.89 -8.71 -14.81
N GLN A 106 -9.36 -9.11 -16.00
CA GLN A 106 -9.11 -8.41 -17.25
C GLN A 106 -9.78 -7.02 -17.29
N GLU A 107 -10.93 -6.88 -16.64
CA GLU A 107 -11.64 -5.61 -16.44
C GLU A 107 -11.02 -4.72 -15.35
N HIS A 108 -9.83 -5.07 -14.85
CA HIS A 108 -9.10 -4.29 -13.84
C HIS A 108 -9.83 -4.10 -12.50
N LYS A 109 -10.75 -5.00 -12.13
CA LYS A 109 -11.49 -4.91 -10.86
C LYS A 109 -10.70 -5.36 -9.63
N PHE A 110 -9.51 -5.95 -9.85
CA PHE A 110 -8.60 -6.41 -8.81
C PHE A 110 -7.35 -5.52 -8.72
N ILE A 111 -6.95 -5.20 -7.49
CA ILE A 111 -5.67 -4.50 -7.24
C ILE A 111 -4.49 -5.48 -7.30
N GLU A 112 -4.75 -6.73 -6.95
CA GLU A 112 -3.81 -7.84 -7.04
C GLU A 112 -4.58 -9.13 -7.22
N ALA A 113 -4.08 -10.01 -8.09
CA ALA A 113 -4.61 -11.34 -8.29
C ALA A 113 -3.47 -12.31 -8.62
N GLY A 114 -3.62 -13.57 -8.21
CA GLY A 114 -2.63 -14.62 -8.42
C GLY A 114 -3.26 -16.01 -8.40
N GLN A 115 -2.47 -17.01 -8.82
CA GLN A 115 -2.89 -18.41 -8.81
C GLN A 115 -2.10 -19.19 -7.76
N TYR A 116 -2.80 -19.97 -6.94
CA TYR A 116 -2.22 -20.88 -5.97
C TYR A 116 -3.00 -22.20 -5.94
N ASN A 117 -2.30 -23.34 -6.03
CA ASN A 117 -2.91 -24.68 -6.11
C ASN A 117 -4.06 -24.76 -7.14
N ASN A 118 -3.83 -24.23 -8.34
CA ASN A 118 -4.79 -24.15 -9.45
C ASN A 118 -6.07 -23.33 -9.20
N HIS A 119 -6.16 -22.62 -8.08
CA HIS A 119 -7.24 -21.68 -7.79
C HIS A 119 -6.75 -20.25 -7.90
N LEU A 120 -7.63 -19.37 -8.37
CA LEU A 120 -7.38 -17.94 -8.40
C LEU A 120 -7.70 -17.33 -7.05
N TYR A 121 -6.92 -16.34 -6.67
CA TYR A 121 -7.11 -15.50 -5.50
C TYR A 121 -6.92 -14.06 -5.91
N GLY A 122 -7.65 -13.14 -5.29
CA GLY A 122 -7.45 -11.73 -5.58
C GLY A 122 -8.12 -10.81 -4.58
N THR A 123 -7.56 -9.61 -4.46
CA THR A 123 -8.12 -8.53 -3.66
C THR A 123 -8.81 -7.54 -4.60
N SER A 124 -10.14 -7.43 -4.51
CA SER A 124 -10.90 -6.55 -5.39
C SER A 124 -10.83 -5.11 -4.90
N ILE A 125 -10.93 -4.14 -5.82
CA ILE A 125 -11.03 -2.71 -5.47
C ILE A 125 -12.25 -2.49 -4.56
N GLN A 126 -13.37 -3.18 -4.84
CA GLN A 126 -14.61 -3.04 -4.09
C GLN A 126 -14.45 -3.48 -2.63
N SER A 127 -13.81 -4.63 -2.37
CA SER A 127 -13.57 -5.09 -1.00
C SER A 127 -12.73 -4.09 -0.19
N VAL A 128 -11.79 -3.39 -0.84
CA VAL A 128 -11.01 -2.34 -0.19
C VAL A 128 -11.86 -1.11 0.11
N LYS A 129 -12.70 -0.67 -0.84
CA LYS A 129 -13.62 0.46 -0.66
C LYS A 129 -14.56 0.25 0.51
N GLU A 130 -15.13 -0.94 0.64
CA GLU A 130 -16.09 -1.25 1.70
C GLU A 130 -15.50 -1.09 3.11
N VAL A 131 -14.20 -1.37 3.29
CA VAL A 131 -13.53 -1.14 4.58
C VAL A 131 -13.25 0.35 4.79
N ALA A 132 -12.77 1.03 3.73
CA ALA A 132 -12.46 2.45 3.75
C ALA A 132 -13.70 3.32 4.05
N GLU A 133 -14.85 2.99 3.46
CA GLU A 133 -16.14 3.69 3.65
C GLU A 133 -16.75 3.43 5.03
N LYS A 134 -16.37 2.34 5.70
CA LYS A 134 -16.73 2.07 7.11
C LYS A 134 -15.87 2.88 8.10
N GLY A 135 -15.01 3.76 7.62
CA GLY A 135 -14.15 4.59 8.45
C GLY A 135 -12.88 3.89 8.94
N LYS A 136 -12.52 2.72 8.40
CA LYS A 136 -11.34 1.95 8.81
C LYS A 136 -10.24 1.96 7.76
N HIS A 137 -8.99 1.98 8.21
CA HIS A 137 -7.83 1.71 7.37
C HIS A 137 -7.84 0.23 6.97
N CYS A 138 -7.99 -0.01 5.67
CA CYS A 138 -7.85 -1.36 5.13
C CYS A 138 -6.36 -1.75 5.09
N ILE A 139 -5.93 -2.67 5.96
CA ILE A 139 -4.59 -3.26 5.91
C ILE A 139 -4.53 -4.25 4.75
N LEU A 140 -3.62 -4.02 3.81
CA LEU A 140 -3.47 -4.82 2.61
C LEU A 140 -2.13 -5.57 2.61
N ASP A 141 -2.22 -6.90 2.53
CA ASP A 141 -1.06 -7.76 2.28
C ASP A 141 -0.90 -7.99 0.77
N VAL A 142 -0.28 -7.02 0.09
CA VAL A 142 -0.12 -6.98 -1.37
C VAL A 142 1.27 -6.48 -1.77
N SER A 143 1.66 -6.70 -3.03
CA SER A 143 2.91 -6.16 -3.57
C SER A 143 2.83 -4.65 -3.89
N GLY A 144 3.99 -4.02 -4.17
CA GLY A 144 4.07 -2.61 -4.58
C GLY A 144 3.24 -2.27 -5.83
N ASN A 145 2.95 -3.25 -6.68
CA ASN A 145 2.10 -3.07 -7.87
C ASN A 145 0.67 -2.65 -7.52
N ALA A 146 0.15 -3.09 -6.37
CA ALA A 146 -1.18 -2.73 -5.92
C ALA A 146 -1.31 -1.24 -5.59
N ILE A 147 -0.21 -0.56 -5.22
CA ILE A 147 -0.21 0.90 -4.97
C ILE A 147 -0.69 1.65 -6.20
N LYS A 148 -0.12 1.31 -7.38
CA LYS A 148 -0.50 1.92 -8.66
C LYS A 148 -1.96 1.66 -9.00
N ARG A 149 -2.42 0.42 -8.80
CA ARG A 149 -3.82 0.03 -9.07
C ARG A 149 -4.81 0.77 -8.18
N LEU A 150 -4.49 0.97 -6.91
CA LEU A 150 -5.31 1.74 -5.98
C LEU A 150 -5.37 3.22 -6.37
N GLN A 151 -4.22 3.83 -6.70
CA GLN A 151 -4.17 5.22 -7.17
C GLN A 151 -5.01 5.43 -8.44
N LEU A 152 -4.93 4.51 -9.41
CA LEU A 152 -5.78 4.53 -10.61
C LEU A 152 -7.28 4.42 -10.29
N ALA A 153 -7.62 3.70 -9.21
CA ALA A 153 -8.98 3.59 -8.69
C ALA A 153 -9.41 4.77 -7.80
N SER A 154 -8.60 5.85 -7.73
CA SER A 154 -8.79 7.02 -6.86
C SER A 154 -8.82 6.71 -5.36
N LEU A 155 -8.23 5.57 -4.97
CA LEU A 155 -7.98 5.21 -3.58
C LEU A 155 -6.49 5.39 -3.30
N HIS A 156 -6.10 6.45 -2.60
CA HIS A 156 -4.69 6.75 -2.37
C HIS A 156 -4.20 6.06 -1.10
N PRO A 157 -3.45 4.94 -1.18
CA PRO A 157 -3.00 4.24 0.03
C PRO A 157 -1.92 5.04 0.77
N ILE A 158 -1.73 4.72 2.03
CA ILE A 158 -0.55 5.06 2.82
C ILE A 158 0.42 3.88 2.65
N ALA A 159 1.44 4.06 1.81
CA ALA A 159 2.43 3.02 1.52
C ALA A 159 3.70 3.26 2.34
N VAL A 160 3.97 2.39 3.32
CA VAL A 160 5.12 2.51 4.22
C VAL A 160 6.11 1.39 3.95
N PHE A 161 7.32 1.74 3.51
CA PHE A 161 8.38 0.77 3.29
C PHE A 161 9.32 0.69 4.49
N ILE A 162 9.51 -0.52 5.03
CA ILE A 162 10.49 -0.83 6.07
C ILE A 162 11.81 -1.14 5.39
N ARG A 163 12.75 -0.19 5.45
CA ARG A 163 14.08 -0.34 4.86
C ARG A 163 15.03 -1.01 5.87
N PRO A 164 15.50 -2.25 5.61
CA PRO A 164 16.53 -2.86 6.45
C PRO A 164 17.89 -2.18 6.20
N ARG A 165 18.68 -1.98 7.26
CA ARG A 165 20.04 -1.42 7.11
C ARG A 165 21.03 -2.40 6.50
N ASN A 166 20.94 -3.67 6.92
CA ASN A 166 21.80 -4.78 6.50
C ASN A 166 21.12 -6.13 6.88
N VAL A 167 21.82 -7.25 6.70
CA VAL A 167 21.32 -8.59 7.10
C VAL A 167 21.11 -8.66 8.61
N ASP A 168 22.10 -8.18 9.35
CA ASP A 168 22.13 -8.32 10.81
C ASP A 168 20.93 -7.62 11.46
N ASN A 169 20.56 -6.45 10.94
CA ASN A 169 19.36 -5.74 11.36
C ASN A 169 18.08 -6.57 11.18
N ILE A 170 17.97 -7.38 10.12
CA ILE A 170 16.83 -8.30 9.93
C ILE A 170 16.88 -9.44 10.95
N LEU A 171 18.07 -9.99 11.23
CA LEU A 171 18.26 -11.06 12.22
C LEU A 171 17.99 -10.59 13.64
N GLU A 172 18.34 -9.34 13.97
CA GLU A 172 18.07 -8.70 15.26
C GLU A 172 16.56 -8.55 15.49
N MET A 173 15.81 -8.10 14.47
CA MET A 173 14.35 -7.98 14.52
C MET A 173 13.64 -9.34 14.47
N ASN A 174 14.22 -10.34 13.79
CA ASN A 174 13.64 -11.67 13.67
C ASN A 174 14.68 -12.78 13.88
N LYS A 175 14.89 -13.12 15.15
CA LYS A 175 15.82 -14.18 15.59
C LYS A 175 15.45 -15.60 15.13
N ARG A 176 14.29 -15.78 14.48
CA ARG A 176 13.86 -17.09 13.97
C ARG A 176 14.36 -17.36 12.54
N LEU A 177 14.87 -16.35 11.84
CA LEU A 177 15.39 -16.50 10.49
C LEU A 177 16.80 -17.07 10.50
N SER A 178 17.10 -17.93 9.53
CA SER A 178 18.50 -18.25 9.21
C SER A 178 19.16 -17.06 8.48
N GLU A 179 20.48 -17.01 8.51
CA GLU A 179 21.27 -16.00 7.79
C GLU A 179 20.94 -16.00 6.28
N GLU A 180 20.76 -17.18 5.67
CA GLU A 180 20.36 -17.31 4.26
C GLU A 180 18.98 -16.69 3.99
N GLN A 181 18.01 -16.90 4.89
CA GLN A 181 16.67 -16.32 4.78
C GLN A 181 16.70 -14.80 4.97
N ALA A 182 17.52 -14.30 5.91
CA ALA A 182 17.71 -12.88 6.14
C ALA A 182 18.37 -12.21 4.92
N ARG A 183 19.38 -12.84 4.31
CA ARG A 183 20.01 -12.36 3.06
C ARG A 183 18.98 -12.26 1.93
N LYS A 184 18.20 -13.32 1.68
CA LYS A 184 17.12 -13.30 0.68
C LYS A 184 16.08 -12.20 0.96
N THR A 185 15.79 -11.93 2.24
CA THR A 185 14.85 -10.88 2.64
C THR A 185 15.43 -9.49 2.39
N PHE A 186 16.71 -9.28 2.69
CA PHE A 186 17.41 -8.05 2.35
C PHE A 186 17.45 -7.81 0.84
N ASP A 187 17.82 -8.81 0.05
CA ASP A 187 17.91 -8.68 -1.42
C ASP A 187 16.54 -8.35 -2.04
N ARG A 188 15.46 -8.93 -1.50
CA ARG A 188 14.08 -8.58 -1.88
C ARG A 188 13.73 -7.14 -1.52
N ALA A 189 14.12 -6.68 -0.33
CA ALA A 189 13.87 -5.32 0.11
C ALA A 189 14.60 -4.29 -0.76
N VAL A 190 15.86 -4.55 -1.13
CA VAL A 190 16.63 -3.68 -2.05
C VAL A 190 15.96 -3.58 -3.42
N LYS A 191 15.52 -4.71 -4.00
CA LYS A 191 14.80 -4.72 -5.27
C LYS A 191 13.47 -3.96 -5.19
N LEU A 192 12.72 -4.16 -4.10
CA LEU A 192 11.46 -3.47 -3.88
C LEU A 192 11.65 -1.95 -3.75
N GLU A 193 12.69 -1.52 -3.04
CA GLU A 193 13.03 -0.10 -2.95
C GLU A 193 13.39 0.48 -4.32
N GLN A 194 14.25 -0.20 -5.07
CA GLN A 194 14.64 0.23 -6.42
C GLN A 194 13.45 0.36 -7.38
N GLU A 195 12.47 -0.55 -7.29
CA GLU A 195 11.33 -0.59 -8.21
C GLU A 195 10.18 0.34 -7.80
N PHE A 196 9.98 0.57 -6.49
CA PHE A 196 8.76 1.22 -5.99
C PHE A 196 8.99 2.47 -5.13
N THR A 197 10.22 2.98 -4.99
CA THR A 197 10.53 4.17 -4.16
C THR A 197 9.57 5.34 -4.42
N GLU A 198 9.27 5.66 -5.68
CA GLU A 198 8.40 6.79 -6.06
C GLU A 198 6.94 6.65 -5.57
N PHE A 199 6.52 5.43 -5.22
CA PHE A 199 5.16 5.12 -4.76
C PHE A 199 5.03 5.06 -3.24
N PHE A 200 6.14 5.11 -2.50
CA PHE A 200 6.09 5.08 -1.04
C PHE A 200 5.66 6.44 -0.50
N SER A 201 4.71 6.42 0.43
CA SER A 201 4.35 7.60 1.22
C SER A 201 5.43 7.92 2.25
N ALA A 202 6.09 6.88 2.77
CA ALA A 202 7.19 7.02 3.72
C ALA A 202 8.12 5.81 3.68
N ILE A 203 9.37 6.02 4.13
CA ILE A 203 10.35 4.97 4.34
C ILE A 203 10.81 5.04 5.80
N VAL A 204 10.68 3.93 6.52
CA VAL A 204 11.06 3.81 7.93
C VAL A 204 12.29 2.93 8.09
N HIS A 205 13.08 3.23 9.12
CA HIS A 205 14.22 2.43 9.53
C HIS A 205 14.23 2.29 11.05
N GLY A 206 14.64 1.14 11.57
CA GLY A 206 14.72 0.92 13.01
C GLY A 206 15.71 -0.17 13.36
N SER A 207 16.24 -0.13 14.59
CA SER A 207 17.06 -1.21 15.14
C SER A 207 16.18 -2.32 15.74
N THR A 208 14.96 -1.99 16.15
CA THR A 208 14.01 -2.91 16.79
C THR A 208 12.66 -2.90 16.10
N LEU A 209 11.87 -3.95 16.31
CA LEU A 209 10.50 -4.03 15.77
C LEU A 209 9.61 -2.94 16.36
N GLU A 210 9.79 -2.64 17.64
CA GLU A 210 9.02 -1.65 18.40
C GLU A 210 9.24 -0.23 17.85
N GLU A 211 10.48 0.12 17.51
CA GLU A 211 10.81 1.39 16.85
C GLU A 211 10.14 1.51 15.48
N VAL A 212 10.19 0.44 14.68
CA VAL A 212 9.55 0.41 13.35
C VAL A 212 8.04 0.54 13.50
N TYR A 213 7.43 -0.21 14.42
CA TYR A 213 6.00 -0.16 14.70
C TYR A 213 5.55 1.23 15.13
N SER A 214 6.29 1.89 16.03
CA SER A 214 5.98 3.25 16.46
C SER A 214 6.02 4.25 15.31
N GLN A 215 7.01 4.15 14.42
CA GLN A 215 7.11 5.01 13.24
C GLN A 215 5.98 4.76 12.25
N VAL A 216 5.64 3.50 11.97
CA VAL A 216 4.51 3.15 11.09
C VAL A 216 3.21 3.74 11.63
N LYS A 217 2.94 3.61 12.94
CA LYS A 217 1.75 4.20 13.58
C LYS A 217 1.70 5.71 13.41
N GLN A 218 2.81 6.39 13.66
CA GLN A 218 2.90 7.84 13.53
C GLN A 218 2.63 8.28 12.09
N ILE A 219 3.28 7.64 11.10
CA ILE A 219 3.07 7.95 9.68
C ILE A 219 1.62 7.73 9.27
N VAL A 220 1.00 6.63 9.70
CA VAL A 220 -0.41 6.39 9.38
C VAL A 220 -1.26 7.51 9.95
N GLU A 221 -1.11 7.87 11.22
CA GLU A 221 -1.89 8.95 11.85
C GLU A 221 -1.69 10.30 11.12
N GLU A 222 -0.45 10.68 10.82
CA GLU A 222 -0.12 11.92 10.09
C GLU A 222 -0.73 11.95 8.67
N GLN A 223 -0.81 10.79 8.02
CA GLN A 223 -1.30 10.65 6.65
C GLN A 223 -2.81 10.35 6.57
N SER A 224 -3.52 10.26 7.70
CA SER A 224 -4.94 9.91 7.79
C SER A 224 -5.89 11.09 7.73
N GLY A 225 -5.37 12.31 7.64
CA GLY A 225 -6.18 13.52 7.57
C GLY A 225 -7.13 13.56 6.37
N PRO A 226 -8.19 14.39 6.44
CA PRO A 226 -9.17 14.54 5.34
C PRO A 226 -8.56 15.20 4.10
N TYR A 227 -7.41 15.86 4.23
CA TYR A 227 -6.67 16.47 3.15
C TYR A 227 -5.35 15.73 2.93
N ILE A 228 -5.14 15.23 1.73
CA ILE A 228 -3.97 14.44 1.35
C ILE A 228 -3.22 15.10 0.21
N TRP A 229 -1.93 14.80 0.09
CA TRP A 229 -1.11 15.21 -1.04
C TRP A 229 -1.15 14.12 -2.11
N VAL A 230 -1.60 14.48 -3.31
CA VAL A 230 -1.65 13.57 -4.47
C VAL A 230 -0.76 14.11 -5.60
N PRO A 231 0.00 13.25 -6.30
CA PRO A 231 0.75 13.66 -7.48
C PRO A 231 -0.12 14.33 -8.53
N THR A 232 0.35 15.43 -9.09
CA THR A 232 -0.28 16.04 -10.28
C THR A 232 0.25 15.39 -11.56
N LYS A 233 -0.48 15.57 -12.67
CA LYS A 233 -0.02 15.13 -14.00
C LYS A 233 1.02 16.08 -14.62
N GLU A 234 1.30 17.20 -13.95
CA GLU A 234 2.24 18.20 -14.44
C GLU A 234 3.67 17.68 -14.28
N ARG A 235 4.45 17.79 -15.35
CA ARG A 235 5.90 17.51 -15.31
C ARG A 235 6.62 18.83 -15.08
N LEU A 236 7.61 18.82 -14.19
CA LEU A 236 8.60 19.88 -14.03
C LEU A 236 9.47 20.03 -15.28
#